data_AF-A0A0D2MSK0-F1
#
_entry.id   AF-A0A0D2MSK0-F1
#
_cell.length_a   1.000
_cell.length_b   1.000
_cell.length_c   1.000
_cell.angle_alpha   90.00
_cell.angle_beta   90.00
_cell.angle_gamma   90.00
#
_symmetry.space_group_name_H-M   'P 1'
#
loop_
_entity.id
_entity.type
_entity.pdbx_description
1 polymer ?
#
loop_
_entity_poly.entity_id
_entity_poly.type
_entity_poly.pdbx_seq_one_letter_code
_entity_poly.pdbx_strand_id
1 'polypeptide(L)' 'METIERVQKHKEALTAEYSEAIPGLTALARSMVRELDPLDDLEFLRVRSAKHEIMVAPREW' A
#
# COMPACT_ATOMS: atom_id res chain seq x y z
N MET A 1 -16.29 4.36 -26.96
CA MET A 1 -16.13 3.08 -26.23
C MET A 1 -14.65 2.77 -26.00
N GLU A 2 -13.77 2.84 -27.02
CA GLU A 2 -12.31 2.61 -26.87
C GLU A 2 -11.61 3.38 -25.74
N THR A 3 -11.93 4.66 -25.54
CA THR A 3 -11.25 5.49 -24.53
C THR A 3 -11.52 5.03 -23.09
N ILE A 4 -12.73 4.55 -22.81
CA ILE A 4 -13.12 4.07 -21.48
C ILE A 4 -12.35 2.79 -21.16
N GLU A 5 -12.25 1.88 -22.13
CA GLU A 5 -11.54 0.62 -22.01
C GLU A 5 -10.04 0.84 -21.77
N ARG A 6 -9.44 1.80 -22.47
CA ARG A 6 -8.01 2.15 -22.33
C ARG A 6 -7.68 2.72 -20.96
N VAL A 7 -8.55 3.55 -20.39
CA VAL A 7 -8.40 4.11 -19.04
C VAL A 7 -8.57 3.02 -17.98
N GLN A 8 -9.53 2.11 -18.16
CA GLN A 8 -9.76 0.99 -17.25
C GLN A 8 -8.52 0.09 -17.15
N LYS A 9 -7.95 -0.28 -18.30
CA LYS A 9 -6.75 -1.12 -18.38
C LYS A 9 -5.53 -0.49 -17.72
N HIS A 10 -5.39 0.84 -17.80
CA HIS A 10 -4.30 1.55 -17.12
C HIS A 10 -4.46 1.51 -15.59
N LYS A 11 -5.69 1.64 -15.07
CA LYS A 11 -5.96 1.53 -13.64
C LYS A 11 -5.69 0.13 -13.10
N GLU A 12 -6.06 -0.91 -13.86
CA GLU A 12 -5.80 -2.31 -13.49
C GLU A 12 -4.31 -2.62 -13.40
N ALA A 13 -3.51 -2.14 -14.36
CA ALA A 13 -2.06 -2.32 -14.36
C ALA A 13 -1.41 -1.63 -13.15
N LEU A 14 -1.82 -0.40 -12.83
CA LEU A 14 -1.31 0.31 -11.65
C LEU A 14 -1.69 -0.39 -10.35
N THR A 15 -2.92 -0.90 -10.24
CA THR A 15 -3.35 -1.67 -9.05
C THR A 15 -2.49 -2.90 -8.85
N ALA A 16 -2.16 -3.64 -9.93
CA ALA A 16 -1.29 -4.80 -9.84
C ALA A 16 0.11 -4.42 -9.35
N GLU A 17 0.70 -3.36 -9.92
CA GLU A 17 2.02 -2.85 -9.54
C GLU A 17 2.09 -2.44 -8.06
N TYR A 18 1.12 -1.66 -7.58
CA TYR A 18 1.07 -1.26 -6.17
C TYR A 18 0.80 -2.45 -5.24
N SER A 19 -0.07 -3.39 -5.63
CA SER A 19 -0.40 -4.55 -4.80
C SER A 19 0.79 -5.48 -4.60
N GLU A 20 1.73 -5.52 -5.54
CA GLU A 20 2.97 -6.28 -5.42
C GLU A 20 3.98 -5.60 -4.47
N ALA A 21 4.14 -4.29 -4.56
CA ALA A 21 5.14 -3.55 -3.78
C ALA A 21 4.74 -3.28 -2.32
N ILE A 22 3.45 -3.03 -2.07
CA ILE A 22 2.95 -2.57 -0.76
C ILE A 22 3.11 -3.59 0.38
N PRO A 23 2.89 -4.90 0.20
CA PRO A 23 3.10 -5.89 1.26
C PRO A 23 4.54 -5.89 1.79
N GLY A 24 5.53 -5.81 0.89
CA GLY A 24 6.94 -5.74 1.26
C GLY A 24 7.28 -4.47 2.05
N LEU A 25 6.78 -3.32 1.60
CA LEU A 25 6.94 -2.06 2.32
C LEU A 25 6.30 -2.10 3.71
N THR A 26 5.11 -2.70 3.82
CA THR A 26 4.35 -2.82 5.07
C THR A 26 5.07 -3.73 6.06
N ALA A 27 5.66 -4.84 5.60
CA ALA A 27 6.46 -5.72 6.42
C ALA A 27 7.70 -5.01 6.99
N LEU A 28 8.41 -4.23 6.17
CA LEU A 28 9.56 -3.44 6.62
C LEU A 28 9.16 -2.39 7.66
N ALA A 29 8.08 -1.64 7.41
CA ALA A 29 7.58 -0.64 8.35
C ALA A 29 7.20 -1.28 9.69
N ARG A 30 6.52 -2.44 9.66
CA ARG A 30 6.16 -3.19 10.87
C ARG A 30 7.38 -3.67 11.65
N SER A 31 8.42 -4.17 10.96
CA SER A 31 9.67 -4.56 11.60
C SER A 31 10.34 -3.37 12.29
N MET A 32 10.39 -2.20 11.65
CA MET A 32 10.98 -0.99 12.25
C MET A 32 10.23 -0.52 13.50
N VAL A 33 8.90 -0.59 13.51
CA VAL A 33 8.09 -0.28 14.71
C VAL A 33 8.45 -1.23 15.85
N ARG A 34 8.52 -2.54 15.57
CA ARG A 34 8.85 -3.57 16.57
C ARG A 34 10.30 -3.51 17.06
N GLU A 35 11.22 -3.01 16.24
CA GLU A 35 12.61 -2.75 16.64
C GLU A 35 12.71 -1.59 17.65
N LEU A 36 11.83 -0.59 17.55
CA LEU A 36 11.77 0.54 18.48
C LEU A 36 11.06 0.15 19.79
N ASP A 37 9.93 -0.54 19.69
CA ASP A 37 9.18 -1.09 20.82
C ASP A 37 8.63 -2.49 20.45
N PRO A 38 9.15 -3.57 21.05
CA PRO A 38 8.67 -4.93 20.77
C PRO A 38 7.20 -5.18 21.12
N LEU A 39 6.58 -4.32 21.94
CA LEU A 39 5.18 -4.41 22.34
C LEU A 39 4.24 -3.63 21.41
N ASP A 40 4.78 -2.74 20.58
CA ASP A 40 4.01 -1.98 19.60
C ASP A 40 3.92 -2.73 18.27
N ASP A 41 2.77 -2.66 17.61
CA ASP A 41 2.56 -3.26 16.30
C ASP A 41 1.93 -2.26 15.34
N LEU A 42 2.33 -2.34 14.07
CA LEU A 42 1.85 -1.43 13.05
C LEU A 42 0.34 -1.61 12.83
N GLU A 43 -0.48 -0.66 13.28
CA GLU A 43 -1.94 -0.68 13.07
C GLU A 43 -2.36 -0.10 11.71
N PHE A 44 -1.67 0.93 11.23
CA PHE A 44 -2.02 1.63 10.00
C PHE A 44 -0.79 2.28 9.35
N LEU A 45 -0.66 2.13 8.04
CA LEU A 45 0.38 2.76 7.24
C LEU A 45 -0.26 3.69 6.19
N ARG A 46 0.07 4.99 6.27
CA ARG A 46 -0.35 6.00 5.30
C ARG A 46 0.86 6.56 4.57
N VAL A 47 0.95 6.31 3.27
CA VAL A 47 2.02 6.83 2.42
C VAL A 47 1.43 7.88 1.48
N ARG A 48 1.91 9.13 1.60
CA ARG A 48 1.47 10.24 0.76
C ARG A 48 2.59 10.67 -0.19
N SER A 49 2.24 10.70 -1.46
CA SER A 49 3.03 11.26 -2.55
C SER A 49 2.32 12.48 -3.14
N ALA A 50 2.99 13.22 -4.03
CA ALA A 50 2.41 14.43 -4.63
C ALA A 50 1.11 14.18 -5.42
N LYS A 51 0.95 12.98 -6.00
CA LYS A 51 -0.21 12.62 -6.84
C LYS A 51 -1.14 11.59 -6.21
N HIS A 52 -0.66 10.86 -5.20
CA HIS A 52 -1.34 9.66 -4.70
C HIS A 52 -1.21 9.56 -3.19
N GLU A 53 -2.22 8.97 -2.55
CA GLU A 53 -2.21 8.58 -1.15
C GLU A 53 -2.60 7.12 -1.06
N ILE A 54 -1.78 6.32 -0.38
CA ILE A 54 -1.99 4.89 -0.17
C ILE A 54 -2.20 4.66 1.32
N MET A 55 -3.26 3.96 1.65
CA MET A 55 -3.67 3.64 3.00
C MET A 55 -3.71 2.12 3.14
N VAL A 56 -2.97 1.60 4.11
CA VAL A 56 -2.79 0.15 4.31
C VAL A 56 -3.12 -0.19 5.75
N ALA A 57 -4.04 -1.12 5.93
CA ALA A 57 -4.34 -1.75 7.21
C ALA A 57 -3.78 -3.18 7.17
N PRO A 58 -2.65 -3.45 7.84
CA PRO A 58 -2.01 -4.78 7.83
C PRO A 58 -2.77 -5.84 8.64
N ARG A 59 -3.71 -5.43 9.51
CA ARG A 59 -4.58 -6.32 10.28
C ARG A 59 -5.97 -6.37 9.67
N GLU A 60 -6.57 -7.57 9.64
CA GLU A 60 -7.99 -7.75 9.39
C GLU A 60 -8.76 -7.45 10.68
N TRP A 61 -9.92 -6.77 10.58
CA TRP A 61 -10.79 -6.44 11.70
C TRP A 61 -11.84 -7.53 11.92
#